data_AF-A0A221KG61-F1
#
_entry.id   AF-A0A221KG61-F1
#
_cell.length_a   1.000
_cell.length_b   1.000
_cell.length_c   1.000
_cell.angle_alpha   90.00
_cell.angle_beta   90.00
_cell.angle_gamma   90.00
#
_symmetry.space_group_name_H-M   'P 1'
#
loop_
_entity.id
_entity.type
_entity.pdbx_description
1 polymer ?
#
loop_
_entity_poly.entity_id
_entity_poly.type
_entity_poly.pdbx_seq_one_letter_code
_entity_poly.pdbx_strand_id
1 'polypeptide(L)'
;MPTAVRSIRLDALRGAAVLWMIGFHFCFDLNWMRLWHPVQSFTRDPFWFGQRTLIVTLFLLCVGVGQGLGGSTSARFGRRWWQIAVAAGMVSAGSALLFPRSWIAFGVLHGIAVMLLLLRWSTATLASWPAGVTLALGAGLIGLTPMLQHSAFNSPWLHWTGLMTRPPITEDFVPVLPWLGVVLWGWAWGHSAPGRRWWGAVTPPVLTPLAWLGRHSLPIYLLHQPVLIGSLWLWKAGFTTPA
;
A
#
# COMPACT_ATOMS: atom_id res chain seq x y z
N MET A 1 -20.71 -20.44 -12.34
CA MET A 1 -20.58 -19.27 -11.45
C MET A 1 -20.10 -18.09 -12.29
N PRO A 2 -20.73 -16.91 -12.22
CA PRO A 2 -20.28 -15.77 -13.00
C PRO A 2 -18.83 -15.47 -12.63
N THR A 3 -17.93 -15.52 -13.61
CA THR A 3 -16.56 -15.04 -13.47
C THR A 3 -16.62 -13.61 -12.95
N ALA A 4 -16.03 -13.33 -11.79
CA ALA A 4 -16.04 -11.97 -11.25
C ALA A 4 -15.51 -11.00 -12.29
N VAL A 5 -16.40 -10.11 -12.75
CA VAL A 5 -16.07 -9.07 -13.70
C VAL A 5 -15.15 -8.09 -12.99
N ARG A 6 -14.01 -7.83 -13.60
CA ARG A 6 -12.99 -6.91 -13.10
C ARG A 6 -13.55 -5.48 -13.05
N SER A 7 -13.41 -4.81 -11.91
CA SER A 7 -13.88 -3.42 -11.75
C SER A 7 -12.87 -2.42 -12.34
N ILE A 8 -13.26 -1.75 -13.44
CA ILE A 8 -12.45 -0.69 -14.07
C ILE A 8 -12.30 0.51 -13.12
N ARG A 9 -13.34 0.86 -12.35
CA ARG A 9 -13.28 1.94 -11.35
C ARG A 9 -12.25 1.66 -10.26
N LEU A 10 -12.20 0.43 -9.77
CA LEU A 10 -11.22 0.02 -8.76
C LEU A 10 -9.80 0.10 -9.33
N ASP A 11 -9.61 -0.37 -10.56
CA ASP A 11 -8.31 -0.23 -11.23
C ASP A 11 -7.97 1.26 -11.43
N ALA A 12 -8.91 2.11 -11.83
CA ALA A 12 -8.65 3.54 -12.01
C ALA A 12 -8.25 4.24 -10.70
N LEU A 13 -8.93 3.92 -9.59
CA LEU A 13 -8.56 4.42 -8.27
C LEU A 13 -7.16 3.97 -7.86
N ARG A 14 -6.83 2.69 -8.09
CA ARG A 14 -5.48 2.18 -7.83
C ARG A 14 -4.44 2.86 -8.72
N GLY A 15 -4.76 3.13 -9.99
CA GLY A 15 -3.88 3.85 -10.91
C GLY A 15 -3.62 5.29 -10.48
N ALA A 16 -4.64 6.00 -10.00
CA ALA A 16 -4.48 7.33 -9.42
C ALA A 16 -3.56 7.30 -8.18
N ALA A 17 -3.74 6.31 -7.29
CA ALA A 17 -2.86 6.12 -6.13
C ALA A 17 -1.41 5.82 -6.53
N VAL A 18 -1.18 5.02 -7.58
CA VAL A 18 0.16 4.77 -8.14
C VAL A 18 0.80 6.03 -8.69
N LEU A 19 0.08 6.83 -9.47
CA LEU A 19 0.62 8.10 -10.00
C LEU A 19 1.00 9.07 -8.87
N TRP A 20 0.12 9.20 -7.87
CA TRP A 20 0.40 10.04 -6.71
C TRP A 20 1.63 9.53 -5.96
N MET A 21 1.74 8.23 -5.72
CA MET A 21 2.90 7.61 -5.11
C MET A 21 4.20 7.88 -5.87
N ILE A 22 4.19 7.82 -7.21
CA ILE A 22 5.36 8.14 -8.04
C ILE A 22 5.77 9.61 -7.85
N GLY A 23 4.80 10.54 -7.92
CA GLY A 23 5.07 11.96 -7.70
C GLY A 23 5.62 12.25 -6.29
N PHE A 24 5.09 11.59 -5.28
CA PHE A 24 5.60 11.68 -3.90
C PHE A 24 7.06 11.21 -3.80
N HIS A 25 7.39 10.05 -4.36
CA HIS A 25 8.77 9.54 -4.32
C HIS A 25 9.73 10.39 -5.15
N PHE A 26 9.30 10.93 -6.28
CA PHE A 26 10.12 11.87 -7.05
C PHE A 26 10.52 13.09 -6.20
N CYS A 27 9.57 13.69 -5.48
CA CYS A 27 9.82 14.78 -4.55
C CYS A 27 10.78 14.36 -3.41
N PHE A 28 10.57 13.15 -2.86
CA PHE A 28 11.45 12.59 -1.84
C PHE A 28 12.88 12.40 -2.33
N ASP A 29 13.06 11.87 -3.54
CA ASP A 29 14.36 11.60 -4.14
C ASP A 29 15.12 12.90 -4.44
N LEU A 30 14.44 13.92 -4.96
CA LEU A 30 15.02 15.26 -5.12
C LEU A 30 15.56 15.81 -3.80
N ASN A 31 14.80 15.65 -2.71
CA ASN A 31 15.22 16.09 -1.39
C ASN A 31 16.38 15.25 -0.83
N TRP A 32 16.30 13.92 -0.97
CA TRP A 32 17.33 12.97 -0.53
C TRP A 32 18.67 13.22 -1.23
N MET A 33 18.65 13.48 -2.54
CA MET A 33 19.83 13.77 -3.36
C MET A 33 20.38 15.20 -3.23
N ARG A 34 19.76 16.03 -2.38
CA ARG A 34 20.08 17.46 -2.18
C ARG A 34 19.91 18.30 -3.45
N LEU A 35 18.93 17.96 -4.29
CA LEU A 35 18.56 18.70 -5.50
C LEU A 35 17.40 19.68 -5.27
N TRP A 36 16.79 19.68 -4.08
CA TRP A 36 15.74 20.60 -3.67
C TRP A 36 16.21 21.47 -2.50
N HIS A 37 16.12 22.79 -2.65
CA HIS A 37 16.28 23.77 -1.58
C HIS A 37 15.03 24.64 -1.38
N PRO A 38 14.60 24.92 -0.13
CA PRO A 38 15.14 24.39 1.12
C PRO A 38 14.83 22.90 1.33
N VAL A 39 15.63 22.23 2.15
CA VAL A 39 15.45 20.80 2.48
C VAL A 39 14.11 20.60 3.18
N GLN A 40 13.33 19.65 2.68
CA GLN A 40 12.01 19.30 3.18
C GLN A 40 12.07 18.13 4.18
N SER A 41 11.11 18.08 5.11
CA SER A 41 11.01 17.04 6.14
C SER A 41 9.81 16.12 5.88
N PHE A 42 10.03 15.00 5.21
CA PHE A 42 8.95 14.09 4.82
C PHE A 42 8.29 13.34 5.98
N THR A 43 8.94 13.28 7.14
CA THR A 43 8.44 12.55 8.32
C THR A 43 7.79 13.44 9.36
N ARG A 44 8.06 14.76 9.35
CA ARG A 44 7.54 15.71 10.35
C ARG A 44 6.59 16.74 9.77
N ASP A 45 6.74 17.08 8.48
CA ASP A 45 5.85 18.03 7.83
C ASP A 45 4.46 17.39 7.63
N PRO A 46 3.38 18.00 8.15
CA PRO A 46 2.02 17.49 7.99
C PRO A 46 1.59 17.29 6.53
N PHE A 47 2.10 18.10 5.59
CA PHE A 47 1.80 17.96 4.18
C PHE A 47 2.33 16.63 3.64
N TRP A 48 3.63 16.38 3.77
CA TRP A 48 4.26 15.16 3.27
C TRP A 48 3.79 13.91 4.04
N PHE A 49 3.69 14.00 5.36
CA PHE A 49 3.19 12.91 6.19
C PHE A 49 1.73 12.57 5.84
N GLY A 50 0.90 13.59 5.61
CA GLY A 50 -0.49 13.44 5.18
C GLY A 50 -0.60 12.77 3.81
N GLN A 51 0.20 13.20 2.82
CA GLN A 51 0.23 12.57 1.50
C GLN A 51 0.59 11.08 1.58
N ARG A 52 1.68 10.74 2.28
CA ARG A 52 2.09 9.34 2.49
C ARG A 52 0.94 8.51 3.09
N THR A 53 0.30 9.05 4.13
CA THR A 53 -0.81 8.38 4.82
C THR A 53 -2.00 8.15 3.88
N LEU A 54 -2.38 9.14 3.08
CA LEU A 54 -3.48 9.03 2.11
C LEU A 54 -3.17 8.04 0.99
N ILE A 55 -1.95 8.06 0.45
CA ILE A 55 -1.50 7.11 -0.59
C ILE A 55 -1.60 5.67 -0.08
N VAL A 56 -1.05 5.38 1.10
CA VAL A 56 -1.11 4.04 1.71
C VAL A 56 -2.56 3.64 2.00
N THR A 57 -3.37 4.57 2.53
CA THR A 57 -4.81 4.35 2.76
C THR A 57 -5.50 3.92 1.48
N LEU A 58 -5.29 4.62 0.36
CA LEU A 58 -5.90 4.29 -0.93
C LEU A 58 -5.49 2.91 -1.43
N PHE A 59 -4.21 2.55 -1.34
CA PHE A 59 -3.74 1.22 -1.74
C PHE A 59 -4.39 0.12 -0.91
N LEU A 60 -4.42 0.26 0.41
CA LEU A 60 -4.98 -0.72 1.32
C LEU A 60 -6.51 -0.81 1.23
N LEU A 61 -7.18 0.31 1.02
CA LEU A 61 -8.62 0.32 0.72
C LEU A 61 -8.90 -0.44 -0.58
N CYS A 62 -8.09 -0.22 -1.64
CA CYS A 62 -8.22 -0.95 -2.90
C CYS A 62 -7.97 -2.47 -2.74
N VAL A 63 -7.04 -2.86 -1.85
CA VAL A 63 -6.80 -4.27 -1.49
C VAL A 63 -8.04 -4.86 -0.83
N GLY A 64 -8.61 -4.16 0.16
CA GLY A 64 -9.84 -4.56 0.84
C GLY A 64 -11.01 -4.71 -0.13
N VAL A 65 -11.30 -3.68 -0.93
CA VAL A 65 -12.40 -3.69 -1.91
C VAL A 65 -12.25 -4.86 -2.88
N GLY A 66 -11.04 -5.10 -3.40
CA GLY A 66 -10.78 -6.21 -4.30
C GLY A 66 -11.11 -7.57 -3.69
N GLN A 67 -10.79 -7.78 -2.41
CA GLN A 67 -11.14 -8.99 -1.68
C GLN A 67 -12.65 -9.09 -1.39
N GLY A 68 -13.29 -7.97 -1.03
CA GLY A 68 -14.73 -7.91 -0.73
C GLY A 68 -15.62 -8.20 -1.95
N LEU A 69 -15.21 -7.72 -3.14
CA LEU A 69 -15.88 -8.04 -4.41
C LEU A 69 -15.81 -9.54 -4.72
N GLY A 70 -14.78 -10.24 -4.24
CA GLY A 70 -14.66 -11.69 -4.32
C GLY A 70 -14.34 -12.23 -5.73
N GLY A 71 -14.55 -13.54 -5.91
CA GLY A 71 -14.44 -14.22 -7.22
C GLY A 71 -13.03 -14.59 -7.68
N SER A 72 -12.03 -14.51 -6.80
CA SER A 72 -10.74 -15.15 -7.03
C SER A 72 -10.79 -16.61 -6.57
N THR A 73 -10.45 -17.53 -7.48
CA THR A 73 -10.23 -18.94 -7.13
C THR A 73 -9.03 -19.06 -6.19
N SER A 74 -8.96 -20.12 -5.38
CA SER A 74 -7.82 -20.34 -4.48
C SER A 74 -6.49 -20.36 -5.23
N ALA A 75 -6.43 -20.94 -6.44
CA ALA A 75 -5.25 -20.93 -7.29
C ALA A 75 -4.83 -19.51 -7.73
N ARG A 76 -5.79 -18.68 -8.18
CA ARG A 76 -5.51 -17.30 -8.60
C ARG A 76 -5.09 -16.43 -7.42
N PHE A 77 -5.74 -16.61 -6.26
CA PHE A 77 -5.34 -15.95 -5.02
C PHE A 77 -3.91 -16.34 -4.62
N GLY A 78 -3.59 -17.63 -4.58
CA GLY A 78 -2.25 -18.12 -4.23
C GLY A 78 -1.16 -17.57 -5.15
N ARG A 79 -1.38 -17.60 -6.47
CA ARG A 79 -0.46 -16.98 -7.45
C ARG A 79 -0.26 -15.49 -7.18
N ARG A 80 -1.34 -14.75 -6.94
CA ARG A 80 -1.26 -13.30 -6.70
C ARG A 80 -0.57 -12.98 -5.38
N TRP A 81 -0.86 -13.75 -4.34
CA TRP A 81 -0.23 -13.62 -3.03
C TRP A 81 1.28 -13.87 -3.15
N TRP A 82 1.68 -14.95 -3.84
CA TRP A 82 3.09 -15.25 -4.07
C TRP A 82 3.82 -14.13 -4.81
N GLN A 83 3.20 -13.57 -5.85
CA GLN A 83 3.76 -12.40 -6.55
C GLN A 83 4.01 -11.22 -5.61
N ILE A 84 3.10 -10.95 -4.67
CA ILE A 84 3.24 -9.85 -3.71
C ILE A 84 4.33 -10.18 -2.69
N ALA A 85 4.40 -11.41 -2.18
CA ALA A 85 5.42 -11.85 -1.24
C ALA A 85 6.83 -11.79 -1.85
N VAL A 86 7.00 -12.29 -3.08
CA VAL A 86 8.27 -12.18 -3.81
C VAL A 86 8.64 -10.71 -4.07
N ALA A 87 7.67 -9.90 -4.49
CA ALA A 87 7.88 -8.46 -4.69
C ALA A 87 8.30 -7.75 -3.39
N ALA A 88 7.73 -8.13 -2.25
CA ALA A 88 8.11 -7.61 -0.94
C ALA A 88 9.58 -7.92 -0.63
N GLY A 89 10.01 -9.18 -0.84
CA GLY A 89 11.40 -9.59 -0.67
C GLY A 89 12.37 -8.86 -1.62
N MET A 90 11.97 -8.64 -2.88
CA MET A 90 12.77 -7.84 -3.83
C MET A 90 12.94 -6.39 -3.37
N VAL A 91 11.91 -5.77 -2.80
CA VAL A 91 11.98 -4.41 -2.26
C VAL A 91 12.89 -4.35 -1.03
N SER A 92 12.82 -5.34 -0.14
CA SER A 92 13.76 -5.44 0.99
C SER A 92 15.20 -5.60 0.52
N ALA A 93 15.45 -6.48 -0.45
CA ALA A 93 16.79 -6.69 -1.00
C ALA A 93 17.33 -5.43 -1.69
N GLY A 94 16.54 -4.79 -2.56
CA GLY A 94 16.92 -3.57 -3.26
C GLY A 94 17.18 -2.40 -2.31
N SER A 95 16.32 -2.23 -1.29
CA SER A 95 16.52 -1.18 -0.27
C SER A 95 17.69 -1.48 0.66
N ALA A 96 18.03 -2.73 0.94
CA ALA A 96 19.23 -3.07 1.70
C ALA A 96 20.53 -2.68 0.98
N LEU A 97 20.53 -2.72 -0.35
CA LEU A 97 21.66 -2.27 -1.17
C LEU A 97 21.80 -0.74 -1.22
N LEU A 98 20.68 -0.02 -1.32
CA LEU A 98 20.67 1.44 -1.46
C LEU A 98 20.69 2.19 -0.11
N PHE A 99 20.05 1.61 0.91
CA PHE A 99 19.80 2.22 2.22
C PHE A 99 20.15 1.23 3.36
N PRO A 100 21.42 0.82 3.51
CA PRO A 100 21.80 -0.27 4.42
C PRO A 100 21.47 -0.01 5.90
N ARG A 101 21.34 1.25 6.30
CA ARG A 101 21.01 1.66 7.69
C ARG A 101 19.50 1.80 7.96
N SER A 102 18.67 1.77 6.92
CA SER A 102 17.23 2.05 6.98
C SER A 102 16.44 1.22 5.97
N TRP A 103 16.95 0.02 5.65
CA TRP A 103 16.35 -0.86 4.66
C TRP A 103 14.92 -1.27 5.04
N ILE A 104 14.12 -1.60 4.03
CA ILE A 104 12.69 -1.88 4.20
C ILE A 104 12.51 -3.28 4.79
N ALA A 105 12.46 -3.38 6.11
CA ALA A 105 12.21 -4.63 6.83
C ALA A 105 10.74 -5.06 6.78
N PHE A 106 9.80 -4.11 6.85
CA PHE A 106 8.36 -4.38 6.80
C PHE A 106 7.56 -3.22 6.18
N GLY A 107 7.68 -3.09 4.85
CA GLY A 107 6.94 -2.08 4.07
C GLY A 107 5.54 -2.51 3.65
N VAL A 108 4.88 -1.68 2.83
CA VAL A 108 3.49 -1.87 2.38
C VAL A 108 3.21 -3.22 1.72
N LEU A 109 4.14 -3.77 0.92
CA LEU A 109 3.94 -5.09 0.29
C LEU A 109 3.96 -6.24 1.31
N HIS A 110 4.79 -6.14 2.35
CA HIS A 110 4.81 -7.12 3.45
C HIS A 110 3.49 -7.08 4.23
N GLY A 111 3.05 -5.86 4.59
CA GLY A 111 1.76 -5.64 5.22
C GLY A 111 0.60 -6.21 4.39
N ILE A 112 0.55 -5.91 3.08
CA ILE A 112 -0.46 -6.45 2.17
C ILE A 112 -0.42 -7.97 2.13
N ALA A 113 0.76 -8.60 2.05
CA ALA A 113 0.88 -10.05 2.02
C ALA A 113 0.28 -10.71 3.25
N VAL A 114 0.54 -10.17 4.45
CA VAL A 114 -0.03 -10.67 5.71
C VAL A 114 -1.53 -10.41 5.77
N MET A 115 -1.96 -9.17 5.51
CA MET A 115 -3.37 -8.78 5.60
C MET A 115 -4.25 -9.53 4.60
N LEU A 116 -3.74 -9.88 3.41
CA LEU A 116 -4.48 -10.71 2.44
C LEU A 116 -4.78 -12.11 2.99
N LEU A 117 -3.85 -12.73 3.71
CA LEU A 117 -4.07 -14.03 4.34
C LEU A 117 -5.09 -13.90 5.48
N LEU A 118 -4.93 -12.89 6.34
CA LEU A 118 -5.88 -12.61 7.43
C LEU A 118 -7.30 -12.39 6.90
N LEU A 119 -7.44 -11.61 5.84
CA LEU A 119 -8.73 -11.40 5.17
C LEU A 119 -9.25 -12.71 4.57
N ARG A 120 -8.42 -13.47 3.86
CA ARG A 120 -8.86 -14.71 3.22
C ARG A 120 -9.38 -15.71 4.25
N TRP A 121 -8.72 -15.82 5.39
CA TRP A 121 -9.13 -16.69 6.49
C TRP A 121 -10.40 -16.19 7.17
N SER A 122 -10.52 -14.88 7.40
CA SER A 122 -11.69 -14.29 8.08
C SER A 122 -12.89 -14.02 7.16
N THR A 123 -12.75 -14.14 5.83
CA THR A 123 -13.81 -13.75 4.86
C THR A 123 -15.14 -14.44 5.12
N ALA A 124 -15.16 -15.73 5.45
CA ALA A 124 -16.39 -16.46 5.73
C ALA A 124 -17.12 -15.90 6.96
N THR A 125 -16.36 -15.64 8.04
CA THR A 125 -16.87 -15.02 9.27
C THR A 125 -17.37 -13.61 9.00
N LEU A 126 -16.56 -12.77 8.34
CA LEU A 126 -16.93 -11.39 8.02
C LEU A 126 -18.19 -11.32 7.13
N ALA A 127 -18.36 -12.26 6.19
CA ALA A 127 -19.53 -12.31 5.32
C ALA A 127 -20.82 -12.69 6.06
N SER A 128 -20.72 -13.33 7.23
CA SER A 128 -21.88 -13.60 8.09
C SER A 128 -22.32 -12.37 8.90
N TRP A 129 -21.47 -11.34 8.99
CA TRP A 129 -21.76 -10.15 9.78
C TRP A 129 -22.46 -9.05 8.97
N PRO A 130 -23.31 -8.23 9.59
CA PRO A 130 -23.75 -6.99 8.99
C PRO A 130 -22.54 -6.09 8.66
N ALA A 131 -22.60 -5.38 7.52
CA ALA A 131 -21.50 -4.52 7.08
C ALA A 131 -21.07 -3.49 8.15
N GLY A 132 -22.04 -2.95 8.92
CA GLY A 132 -21.78 -2.02 10.02
C GLY A 132 -20.86 -2.58 11.11
N VAL A 133 -20.94 -3.88 11.41
CA VAL A 133 -20.07 -4.53 12.41
C VAL A 133 -18.62 -4.58 11.91
N THR A 134 -18.42 -4.91 10.63
CA THR A 134 -17.07 -4.92 10.04
C THR A 134 -16.48 -3.50 9.94
N LEU A 135 -17.32 -2.49 9.66
CA LEU A 135 -16.91 -1.09 9.70
C LEU A 135 -16.51 -0.65 11.12
N ALA A 136 -17.31 -1.01 12.13
CA ALA A 136 -17.01 -0.72 13.52
C ALA A 136 -15.72 -1.41 14.00
N LEU A 137 -15.49 -2.67 13.60
CA LEU A 137 -14.23 -3.37 13.86
C LEU A 137 -13.05 -2.61 13.24
N GLY A 138 -13.15 -2.19 11.98
CA GLY A 138 -12.09 -1.42 11.33
C GLY A 138 -11.81 -0.08 12.05
N ALA A 139 -12.86 0.61 12.49
CA ALA A 139 -12.73 1.84 13.28
C ALA A 139 -12.09 1.58 14.65
N GLY A 140 -12.46 0.49 15.31
CA GLY A 140 -11.87 0.05 16.57
C GLY A 140 -10.39 -0.28 16.43
N LEU A 141 -9.98 -1.01 15.38
CA LEU A 141 -8.56 -1.27 15.11
C LEU A 141 -7.79 0.05 14.89
N ILE A 142 -8.36 1.01 14.18
CA ILE A 142 -7.69 2.30 13.95
C ILE A 142 -7.59 3.13 15.24
N GLY A 143 -8.69 3.27 15.97
CA GLY A 143 -8.78 4.13 17.16
C GLY A 143 -8.12 3.56 18.41
N LEU A 144 -8.14 2.23 18.59
CA LEU A 144 -7.63 1.59 19.81
C LEU A 144 -6.16 1.17 19.71
N THR A 145 -5.59 1.03 18.51
CA THR A 145 -4.17 0.62 18.34
C THR A 145 -3.20 1.47 19.16
N PRO A 146 -3.29 2.81 19.20
CA PRO A 146 -2.40 3.63 20.04
C PRO A 146 -2.46 3.28 21.53
N MET A 147 -3.63 2.84 22.03
CA MET A 147 -3.83 2.47 23.43
C MET A 147 -3.31 1.07 23.77
N LEU A 148 -3.04 0.25 22.75
CA LEU A 148 -2.56 -1.13 22.88
C LEU A 148 -1.04 -1.25 22.72
N GLN A 149 -0.34 -0.14 22.49
CA GLN A 149 1.11 -0.15 22.33
C GLN A 149 1.81 -0.53 23.64
N HIS A 150 2.79 -1.43 23.56
CA HIS A 150 3.53 -1.91 24.73
C HIS A 150 5.00 -2.19 24.40
N SER A 151 5.89 -1.99 25.38
CA SER A 151 7.34 -2.16 25.22
C SER A 151 7.75 -3.57 24.81
N ALA A 152 6.94 -4.58 25.16
CA ALA A 152 7.12 -5.97 24.73
C ALA A 152 7.15 -6.12 23.19
N PHE A 153 6.47 -5.23 22.46
CA PHE A 153 6.44 -5.24 20.98
C PHE A 153 7.60 -4.46 20.33
N ASN A 154 8.55 -3.94 21.11
CA ASN A 154 9.71 -3.21 20.56
C ASN A 154 10.77 -4.14 19.94
N SER A 155 10.63 -5.45 20.07
CA SER A 155 11.47 -6.43 19.37
C SER A 155 11.23 -6.37 17.85
N PRO A 156 12.28 -6.42 17.00
CA PRO A 156 12.13 -6.44 15.53
C PRO A 156 11.19 -7.53 15.01
N TRP A 157 11.13 -8.68 15.69
CA TRP A 157 10.24 -9.79 15.36
C TRP A 157 8.76 -9.49 15.55
N LEU A 158 8.43 -8.41 16.27
CA LEU A 158 7.07 -8.00 16.60
C LEU A 158 6.65 -6.67 15.97
N HIS A 159 7.57 -5.94 15.32
CA HIS A 159 7.26 -4.65 14.68
C HIS A 159 6.14 -4.76 13.65
N TRP A 160 6.04 -5.90 12.95
CA TRP A 160 4.98 -6.14 11.97
C TRP A 160 3.56 -6.04 12.55
N THR A 161 3.39 -6.19 13.87
CA THR A 161 2.08 -6.05 14.53
C THR A 161 1.59 -4.60 14.56
N GLY A 162 2.50 -3.61 14.68
CA GLY A 162 2.16 -2.20 14.85
C GLY A 162 1.96 -1.74 16.30
N LEU A 163 2.17 -2.62 17.27
CA LEU A 163 1.98 -2.36 18.71
C LEU A 163 3.27 -1.90 19.42
N MET A 164 4.32 -1.60 18.67
CA MET A 164 5.57 -1.06 19.21
C MET A 164 5.37 0.37 19.73
N THR A 165 6.08 0.74 20.80
CA THR A 165 6.06 2.12 21.34
C THR A 165 7.05 3.03 20.62
N ARG A 166 7.99 2.46 19.87
CA ARG A 166 8.99 3.20 19.08
C ARG A 166 9.00 2.64 17.66
N PRO A 167 8.71 3.45 16.63
CA PRO A 167 8.75 2.96 15.26
C PRO A 167 10.20 2.60 14.86
N PRO A 168 10.39 1.56 14.03
CA PRO A 168 11.71 1.22 13.50
C PRO A 168 12.22 2.28 12.53
N ILE A 169 13.54 2.36 12.40
CA ILE A 169 14.20 3.19 11.38
C ILE A 169 14.18 2.40 10.06
N THR A 170 13.34 2.81 9.11
CA THR A 170 13.16 2.17 7.80
C THR A 170 12.57 3.18 6.80
N GLU A 171 12.90 3.05 5.52
CA GLU A 171 12.36 3.91 4.46
C GLU A 171 10.84 3.75 4.26
N ASP A 172 10.31 2.54 4.50
CA ASP A 172 8.88 2.30 4.53
C ASP A 172 8.49 1.38 5.69
N PHE A 173 7.35 1.69 6.29
CA PHE A 173 6.80 0.94 7.41
C PHE A 173 5.27 1.02 7.41
N VAL A 174 4.64 -0.13 7.17
CA VAL A 174 3.19 -0.32 7.15
C VAL A 174 2.85 -1.61 7.90
N PRO A 175 2.81 -1.56 9.26
CA PRO A 175 2.48 -2.73 10.08
C PRO A 175 1.02 -3.17 9.88
N VAL A 176 0.65 -4.32 10.43
CA VAL A 176 -0.73 -4.85 10.34
C VAL A 176 -1.71 -3.93 11.06
N LEU A 177 -1.43 -3.48 12.28
CA LEU A 177 -2.25 -2.49 12.97
C LEU A 177 -1.61 -1.10 12.86
N PRO A 178 -2.38 -0.03 12.62
CA PRO A 178 -3.86 0.02 12.49
C PRO A 178 -4.38 -0.31 11.08
N TRP A 179 -3.49 -0.53 10.12
CA TRP A 179 -3.79 -0.58 8.69
C TRP A 179 -4.79 -1.66 8.25
N LEU A 180 -4.89 -2.76 8.99
CA LEU A 180 -5.91 -3.78 8.80
C LEU A 180 -7.32 -3.19 8.91
N GLY A 181 -7.53 -2.15 9.73
CA GLY A 181 -8.81 -1.46 9.80
C GLY A 181 -9.22 -0.79 8.49
N VAL A 182 -8.28 -0.18 7.78
CA VAL A 182 -8.51 0.39 6.43
C VAL A 182 -8.84 -0.71 5.43
N VAL A 183 -8.13 -1.84 5.50
CA VAL A 183 -8.39 -3.00 4.64
C VAL A 183 -9.80 -3.57 4.92
N LEU A 184 -10.23 -3.64 6.18
CA LEU A 184 -11.57 -4.08 6.57
C LEU A 184 -12.66 -3.12 6.07
N TRP A 185 -12.44 -1.81 6.11
CA TRP A 185 -13.34 -0.82 5.51
C TRP A 185 -13.49 -1.03 4.01
N GLY A 186 -12.37 -1.25 3.31
CA GLY A 186 -12.39 -1.56 1.89
C GLY A 186 -13.16 -2.85 1.61
N TRP A 187 -12.90 -3.90 2.39
CA TRP A 187 -13.59 -5.18 2.25
C TRP A 187 -15.10 -5.04 2.49
N ALA A 188 -15.52 -4.35 3.55
CA ALA A 188 -16.94 -4.14 3.87
C ALA A 188 -17.64 -3.36 2.74
N TRP A 189 -16.99 -2.32 2.21
CA TRP A 189 -17.50 -1.59 1.06
C TRP A 189 -17.64 -2.53 -0.16
N GLY A 190 -16.57 -3.22 -0.57
CA GLY A 190 -16.60 -4.11 -1.73
C GLY A 190 -17.59 -5.27 -1.60
N HIS A 191 -17.80 -5.79 -0.38
CA HIS A 191 -18.69 -6.92 -0.13
C HIS A 191 -20.17 -6.52 -0.09
N SER A 192 -20.48 -5.30 0.36
CA SER A 192 -21.84 -4.79 0.46
C SER A 192 -22.56 -4.71 -0.90
N ALA A 193 -23.89 -4.90 -0.91
CA ALA A 193 -24.71 -4.73 -2.11
C ALA A 193 -24.52 -3.37 -2.81
N PRO A 194 -24.58 -2.21 -2.10
CA PRO A 194 -24.32 -0.91 -2.73
C PRO A 194 -22.90 -0.79 -3.28
N GLY A 195 -21.89 -1.35 -2.60
CA GLY A 195 -20.54 -1.36 -3.12
C GLY A 195 -20.38 -2.21 -4.37
N ARG A 196 -20.94 -3.42 -4.41
CA ARG A 196 -20.95 -4.26 -5.62
C ARG A 196 -21.56 -3.53 -6.82
N ARG A 197 -22.67 -2.82 -6.60
CA ARG A 197 -23.30 -1.96 -7.63
C ARG A 197 -22.37 -0.82 -8.06
N TRP A 198 -21.75 -0.12 -7.11
CA TRP A 198 -20.85 1.00 -7.39
C TRP A 198 -19.62 0.57 -8.21
N TRP A 199 -18.98 -0.53 -7.81
CA TRP A 199 -17.75 -1.03 -8.44
C TRP A 199 -18.01 -1.78 -9.75
N GLY A 200 -19.22 -2.33 -9.93
CA GLY A 200 -19.65 -2.98 -11.17
C GLY A 200 -20.27 -2.04 -12.22
N ALA A 201 -20.51 -0.77 -11.87
CA ALA A 201 -21.15 0.17 -12.79
C ALA A 201 -20.25 0.56 -13.97
N VAL A 202 -20.88 0.88 -15.10
CA VAL A 202 -20.22 1.34 -16.33
C VAL A 202 -19.27 2.50 -16.01
N THR A 203 -18.07 2.42 -16.58
CA THR A 203 -16.99 3.35 -16.28
C THR A 203 -16.74 4.25 -17.49
N PRO A 204 -16.62 5.58 -17.30
CA PRO A 204 -16.31 6.50 -18.39
C PRO A 204 -14.99 6.16 -19.08
N PRO A 205 -14.89 6.28 -20.43
CA PRO A 205 -13.66 6.01 -21.17
C PRO A 205 -12.46 6.83 -20.71
N VAL A 206 -12.67 8.05 -20.19
CA VAL A 206 -11.60 8.93 -19.67
C VAL A 206 -10.81 8.30 -18.53
N LEU A 207 -11.37 7.33 -17.80
CA LEU A 207 -10.68 6.62 -16.72
C LEU A 207 -9.84 5.43 -17.21
N THR A 208 -9.88 5.10 -18.51
CA THR A 208 -9.18 3.95 -19.08
C THR A 208 -7.65 4.01 -18.90
N PRO A 209 -6.97 5.16 -19.06
CA PRO A 209 -5.53 5.26 -18.81
C PRO A 209 -5.19 4.98 -17.34
N LEU A 210 -5.93 5.58 -16.41
CA LEU A 210 -5.77 5.32 -14.97
C LEU A 210 -6.05 3.85 -14.66
N ALA A 211 -7.09 3.26 -15.25
CA ALA A 211 -7.37 1.86 -15.06
C ALA A 211 -6.20 1.00 -15.54
N TRP A 212 -5.62 1.28 -16.70
CA TRP A 212 -4.43 0.57 -17.19
C TRP A 212 -3.28 0.61 -16.17
N LEU A 213 -2.95 1.78 -15.62
CA LEU A 213 -1.94 1.92 -14.56
C LEU A 213 -2.28 1.06 -13.34
N GLY A 214 -3.54 1.05 -12.91
CA GLY A 214 -3.99 0.20 -11.81
C GLY A 214 -3.95 -1.30 -12.11
N ARG A 215 -4.08 -1.70 -13.39
CA ARG A 215 -3.92 -3.10 -13.80
C ARG A 215 -2.48 -3.57 -13.72
N HIS A 216 -1.55 -2.66 -14.00
CA HIS A 216 -0.11 -2.87 -13.97
C HIS A 216 0.52 -2.28 -12.71
N SER A 217 -0.25 -2.10 -11.64
CA SER A 217 0.21 -1.38 -10.45
C SER A 217 1.41 -2.03 -9.77
N LEU A 218 1.48 -3.37 -9.73
CA LEU A 218 2.60 -4.08 -9.09
C LEU A 218 3.93 -3.90 -9.83
N PRO A 219 4.04 -4.16 -11.15
CA PRO A 219 5.29 -3.87 -11.85
C PRO A 219 5.64 -2.39 -11.83
N ILE A 220 4.67 -1.47 -11.96
CA ILE A 220 4.93 -0.03 -11.85
C ILE A 220 5.47 0.31 -10.45
N TYR A 221 4.87 -0.25 -9.40
CA TYR A 221 5.33 -0.10 -8.02
C TYR A 221 6.76 -0.64 -7.83
N LEU A 222 7.14 -1.75 -8.47
CA LEU A 222 8.51 -2.25 -8.34
C LEU A 222 9.53 -1.40 -9.11
N LEU A 223 9.14 -0.88 -10.27
CA LEU A 223 10.05 -0.18 -11.18
C LEU A 223 10.21 1.31 -10.87
N HIS A 224 9.23 1.96 -10.22
CA HIS A 224 9.29 3.41 -10.04
C HIS A 224 10.57 3.86 -9.32
N GLN A 225 10.91 3.27 -8.17
CA GLN A 225 12.03 3.73 -7.37
C GLN A 225 13.39 3.55 -8.06
N PRO A 226 13.73 2.38 -8.64
CA PRO A 226 14.96 2.24 -9.44
C PRO A 226 15.02 3.20 -10.64
N VAL A 227 13.88 3.40 -11.32
CA VAL A 227 13.83 4.30 -12.48
C VAL A 227 14.01 5.76 -12.07
N LEU A 228 13.34 6.22 -11.01
CA LEU A 228 13.46 7.59 -10.50
C LEU A 228 14.89 7.88 -10.02
N ILE A 229 15.44 7.04 -9.14
CA ILE A 229 16.81 7.19 -8.64
C ILE A 229 17.80 7.15 -9.80
N GLY A 230 17.70 6.15 -10.69
CA GLY A 230 18.59 6.01 -11.83
C GLY A 230 18.56 7.22 -12.77
N SER A 231 17.37 7.75 -13.04
CA SER A 231 17.19 8.95 -13.88
C SER A 231 17.80 10.19 -13.23
N LEU A 232 17.58 10.39 -11.94
CA LEU A 232 18.14 11.53 -11.21
C LEU A 232 19.66 11.44 -11.05
N TRP A 233 20.21 10.23 -10.89
CA TRP A 233 21.66 10.00 -10.88
C TRP A 233 22.31 10.35 -12.21
N LEU A 234 21.74 9.86 -13.33
CA LEU A 234 22.23 10.19 -14.67
C LEU A 234 22.15 11.68 -14.96
N TRP A 235 21.03 12.31 -14.58
CA TRP A 235 20.86 13.75 -14.70
C TRP A 235 21.95 14.49 -13.92
N LYS A 236 22.14 14.17 -12.63
CA LYS A 236 23.15 14.81 -11.78
C LYS A 236 24.56 14.62 -12.33
N ALA A 237 24.90 13.42 -12.81
CA ALA A 237 26.20 13.11 -13.39
C ALA A 237 26.51 14.01 -14.61
N GLY A 238 25.50 14.28 -15.45
CA GLY A 238 25.64 15.14 -16.65
C GLY A 238 25.89 16.62 -16.34
N PHE A 239 25.55 17.12 -15.16
CA PHE A 239 25.88 18.49 -14.72
C PHE A 239 27.19 18.57 -13.92
N THR A 240 27.75 17.42 -13.50
CA THR A 240 28.99 17.34 -12.72
C THR A 240 30.21 16.94 -13.54
N THR A 241 30.13 16.84 -14.86
CA THR A 241 31.32 16.67 -15.70
C THR A 241 32.23 17.90 -15.54
N PRO A 242 33.47 17.73 -15.03
CA PRO A 242 34.42 18.84 -14.99
C PRO A 242 34.76 19.23 -16.44
N ALA A 243 34.72 20.53 -16.72
CA ALA A 243 35.34 21.12 -17.90
C ALA A 243 36.88 21.00 -17.80
#